data_AF-X1KCU6-F1
#
_entry.id   AF-X1KCU6-F1
#
_cell.length_a   1.000
_cell.length_b   1.000
_cell.length_c   1.000
_cell.angle_alpha   90.00
_cell.angle_beta   90.00
_cell.angle_gamma   90.00
#
_symmetry.space_group_name_H-M   'P 1'
#
loop_
_entity.id
_entity.type
_entity.pdbx_description
1 polymer ?
#
loop_
_entity_poly.entity_id
_entity_poly.type
_entity_poly.pdbx_seq_one_letter_code
_entity_poly.pdbx_strand_id
1 'polypeptide(L)'
;DYRFDLTPLETKEAESLLIWWLDRARPLGGPDRGTLFPFPNDAVSMLEQRRVLYPRPLVRFGFFLLSEAMNNNEKAPIRAKFVQQVIDKLFPKTEEAPGGSED
;
A
#
# COMPACT_ATOMS: atom_id res chain seq x y z
N ASP A 1 2.64 -21.54 26.73
CA ASP A 1 3.01 -20.64 25.63
C ASP A 1 1.79 -19.96 25.04
N TYR A 2 1.78 -18.63 25.02
CA TYR A 2 0.79 -17.85 24.28
C TYR A 2 1.45 -17.38 22.99
N ARG A 3 0.79 -17.65 21.86
CA ARG A 3 1.20 -17.18 20.54
C ARG A 3 0.11 -16.25 20.02
N PHE A 4 0.49 -15.03 19.65
CA PHE A 4 -0.39 -14.10 18.96
C PHE A 4 -0.16 -14.26 17.47
N ASP A 5 -1.17 -14.76 16.76
CA ASP A 5 -1.15 -14.81 15.31
C ASP A 5 -1.75 -13.50 14.77
N LEU A 6 -0.93 -12.74 14.06
CA LEU A 6 -1.34 -11.51 13.41
C LEU A 6 -1.90 -11.85 12.04
N THR A 7 -3.22 -11.76 11.89
CA THR A 7 -3.88 -11.86 10.59
C THR A 7 -3.64 -10.58 9.78
N PRO A 8 -3.53 -10.67 8.44
CA PRO A 8 -3.63 -9.49 7.59
C PRO A 8 -4.94 -8.74 7.85
N LEU A 9 -4.91 -7.44 7.64
CA LEU A 9 -6.11 -6.59 7.64
C LEU A 9 -6.99 -6.94 6.43
N GLU A 10 -8.30 -6.80 6.62
CA GLU A 10 -9.24 -6.77 5.51
C GLU A 10 -9.03 -5.51 4.66
N THR A 11 -9.46 -5.53 3.39
CA THR A 11 -9.30 -4.40 2.45
C THR A 11 -9.81 -3.08 3.04
N LYS A 12 -10.99 -3.09 3.67
CA LYS A 12 -11.57 -1.88 4.30
C LYS A 12 -10.77 -1.38 5.50
N GLU A 13 -10.19 -2.28 6.29
CA GLU A 13 -9.35 -1.94 7.43
C GLU A 13 -8.02 -1.33 6.96
N ALA A 14 -7.44 -1.89 5.90
CA ALA A 14 -6.25 -1.37 5.24
C ALA A 14 -6.49 0.02 4.62
N GLU A 15 -7.62 0.22 3.94
CA GLU A 15 -8.05 1.54 3.46
C GLU A 15 -8.17 2.53 4.61
N SER A 16 -8.88 2.16 5.68
CA SER A 16 -9.08 3.01 6.86
C SER A 16 -7.75 3.40 7.51
N LEU A 17 -6.79 2.48 7.59
CA LEU A 17 -5.45 2.76 8.11
C LEU A 17 -4.69 3.77 7.24
N LEU A 18 -4.71 3.61 5.91
CA LEU A 18 -4.04 4.54 5.00
C LEU A 18 -4.70 5.92 5.02
N ILE A 19 -6.04 5.98 5.06
CA ILE A 19 -6.79 7.23 5.21
C ILE A 19 -6.42 7.92 6.50
N TRP A 20 -6.43 7.20 7.63
CA TRP A 20 -6.03 7.74 8.93
C TRP A 20 -4.61 8.29 8.91
N TRP A 21 -3.68 7.57 8.27
CA TRP A 21 -2.29 8.00 8.15
C TRP A 21 -2.16 9.27 7.28
N LEU A 22 -2.82 9.33 6.13
CA LEU A 22 -2.84 10.50 5.24
C LEU A 22 -3.47 11.72 5.91
N ASP A 23 -4.58 11.53 6.62
CA ASP A 23 -5.30 12.61 7.33
C ASP A 23 -4.42 13.35 8.33
N ARG A 24 -3.44 12.68 8.93
CA ARG A 24 -2.49 13.31 9.87
C ARG A 24 -1.55 14.31 9.19
N ALA A 25 -1.36 14.20 7.88
CA ALA A 25 -0.56 15.13 7.09
C ALA A 25 -1.41 16.21 6.38
N ARG A 26 -2.75 16.10 6.42
CA ARG A 26 -3.65 17.03 5.74
C ARG A 26 -4.05 18.21 6.64
N PRO A 27 -4.34 19.39 6.07
CA PRO A 27 -4.96 20.48 6.81
C PRO A 27 -6.32 20.08 7.41
N LEU A 28 -6.61 20.59 8.61
CA LEU A 28 -7.91 20.37 9.25
C LEU A 28 -9.04 20.95 8.39
N GLY A 29 -10.02 20.11 8.05
CA GLY A 29 -11.19 20.52 7.26
C GLY A 29 -10.94 20.61 5.75
N GLY A 30 -9.80 20.11 5.27
CA GLY A 30 -9.53 20.04 3.83
C GLY A 30 -10.51 19.11 3.09
N PRO A 31 -10.73 19.34 1.78
CA PRO A 31 -11.72 18.61 0.97
C PRO A 31 -11.41 17.12 0.84
N ASP A 32 -10.14 16.72 0.95
CA ASP A 32 -9.69 15.34 0.76
C ASP A 32 -9.63 14.53 2.07
N ARG A 33 -10.06 15.11 3.19
CA ARG A 33 -10.06 14.44 4.49
C ARG A 33 -10.96 13.20 4.45
N GLY A 34 -10.51 12.10 5.05
CA GLY A 34 -11.26 10.85 5.04
C GLY A 34 -11.23 10.09 3.70
N THR A 35 -10.41 10.53 2.74
CA THR A 35 -10.25 9.87 1.43
C THR A 35 -8.85 9.26 1.27
N LEU A 36 -8.64 8.46 0.22
CA LEU A 36 -7.32 7.94 -0.15
C LEU A 36 -6.46 8.93 -0.94
N PHE A 37 -6.97 10.11 -1.32
CA PHE A 37 -6.24 11.07 -2.14
C PHE A 37 -4.89 11.48 -1.51
N PRO A 38 -3.74 11.37 -2.18
CA PRO A 38 -3.58 11.39 -3.62
C PRO A 38 -3.48 10.00 -4.26
N PHE A 39 -3.68 8.92 -3.50
CA PHE A 39 -3.64 7.56 -4.02
C PHE A 39 -4.93 7.26 -4.79
N PRO A 40 -4.85 6.42 -5.84
CA PRO A 40 -6.03 5.94 -6.53
C PRO A 40 -6.82 4.97 -5.64
N ASN A 41 -8.13 4.86 -5.88
CA ASN A 41 -9.03 4.06 -5.05
C ASN A 41 -8.69 2.56 -5.06
N ASP A 42 -8.03 2.07 -6.10
CA ASP A 42 -7.64 0.66 -6.27
C ASP A 42 -6.26 0.33 -5.66
N ALA A 43 -5.58 1.29 -5.01
CA ALA A 43 -4.26 1.09 -4.44
C ALA A 43 -4.21 -0.05 -3.41
N VAL A 44 -5.25 -0.20 -2.58
CA VAL A 44 -5.31 -1.28 -1.57
C VAL A 44 -5.50 -2.64 -2.23
N SER A 45 -6.35 -2.74 -3.25
CA SER A 45 -6.52 -3.97 -4.04
C SER A 45 -5.21 -4.40 -4.71
N MET A 46 -4.38 -3.46 -5.17
CA MET A 46 -3.04 -3.79 -5.70
C MET A 46 -2.10 -4.37 -4.63
N LEU A 47 -2.19 -3.89 -3.38
CA LEU A 47 -1.40 -4.42 -2.25
C LEU A 47 -1.93 -5.76 -1.76
N GLU A 48 -3.23 -5.98 -1.83
CA GLU A 48 -3.88 -7.27 -1.52
C GLU A 48 -3.33 -8.39 -2.40
N GLN A 49 -3.15 -8.13 -3.70
CA GLN A 49 -2.52 -9.07 -4.63
C GLN A 49 -1.10 -9.48 -4.23
N ARG A 50 -0.42 -8.66 -3.40
CA ARG A 50 0.90 -8.96 -2.84
C ARG A 50 0.85 -9.64 -1.48
N ARG A 51 -0.34 -9.85 -0.90
CA ARG A 51 -0.54 -10.41 0.44
C ARG A 51 0.19 -9.62 1.54
N VAL A 52 0.25 -8.30 1.41
CA VAL A 52 0.98 -7.40 2.33
C VAL A 52 0.07 -6.43 3.11
N LEU A 53 -1.20 -6.76 3.31
CA LEU A 53 -2.14 -5.92 4.08
C LEU A 53 -1.88 -5.97 5.60
N TYR A 54 -0.64 -5.79 6.02
CA TYR A 54 -0.27 -5.64 7.42
C TYR A 54 0.01 -4.17 7.72
N PRO A 55 -0.23 -3.70 8.96
CA PRO A 55 -0.09 -2.27 9.28
C PRO A 55 1.27 -1.67 8.91
N ARG A 56 2.37 -2.40 9.18
CA ARG A 56 3.73 -1.92 8.90
C ARG A 56 4.02 -1.80 7.40
N PRO A 57 3.80 -2.84 6.56
CA PRO A 57 3.89 -2.72 5.10
C PRO A 57 3.03 -1.60 4.51
N LEU A 58 1.78 -1.43 4.97
CA LEU A 58 0.87 -0.39 4.47
C LEU A 58 1.43 1.02 4.71
N VAL A 59 1.85 1.33 5.94
CA VAL A 59 2.46 2.62 6.26
C VAL A 59 3.76 2.82 5.48
N ARG A 60 4.60 1.78 5.37
CA ARG A 60 5.85 1.83 4.57
C ARG A 60 5.57 2.14 3.11
N PHE A 61 4.55 1.50 2.53
CA PHE A 61 4.11 1.78 1.16
C PHE A 61 3.70 3.24 0.99
N GLY A 62 2.90 3.78 1.92
CA GLY A 62 2.47 5.17 1.86
C GLY A 62 3.64 6.15 1.80
N PHE A 63 4.61 6.03 2.72
CA PHE A 63 5.82 6.87 2.71
C PHE A 63 6.62 6.73 1.41
N PHE A 64 6.83 5.49 0.98
CA PHE A 64 7.65 5.20 -0.18
C PHE A 64 7.01 5.71 -1.48
N LEU A 65 5.69 5.55 -1.63
CA LEU A 65 4.94 6.07 -2.78
C LEU A 65 5.02 7.60 -2.87
N LEU A 66 4.81 8.32 -1.76
CA LEU A 66 4.92 9.78 -1.76
C LEU A 66 6.35 10.24 -2.09
N SER A 67 7.36 9.58 -1.53
CA SER A 67 8.76 9.90 -1.81
C SER A 67 9.11 9.67 -3.29
N GLU A 68 8.70 8.54 -3.86
CA GLU A 68 8.95 8.24 -5.28
C GLU A 68 8.17 9.20 -6.18
N ALA A 69 6.93 9.56 -5.83
CA ALA A 69 6.15 10.54 -6.58
C ALA A 69 6.84 11.91 -6.61
N MET A 70 7.35 12.38 -5.48
CA MET A 70 8.14 13.62 -5.40
C MET A 70 9.39 13.56 -6.27
N ASN A 71 10.17 12.47 -6.17
CA ASN A 71 11.40 12.30 -6.94
C ASN A 71 11.17 12.23 -8.46
N ASN A 72 10.01 11.74 -8.89
CA ASN A 72 9.64 11.62 -10.30
C ASN A 72 8.77 12.78 -10.81
N ASN A 73 8.53 13.81 -9.99
CA ASN A 73 7.59 14.91 -10.28
C ASN A 73 6.19 14.43 -10.71
N GLU A 74 5.75 13.30 -10.14
CA GLU A 74 4.42 12.74 -10.37
C GLU A 74 3.38 13.63 -9.66
N LYS A 75 2.35 14.05 -10.41
CA LYS A 75 1.31 14.93 -9.88
C LYS A 75 0.17 14.12 -9.26
N ALA A 76 -0.49 14.70 -8.26
CA ALA A 76 -1.74 14.16 -7.75
C ALA A 76 -2.90 14.43 -8.72
N PRO A 77 -3.89 13.51 -8.85
CA PRO A 77 -3.90 12.16 -8.27
C PRO A 77 -2.83 11.27 -8.92
N ILE A 78 -2.15 10.46 -8.11
CA ILE A 78 -1.07 9.59 -8.57
C ILE A 78 -1.65 8.52 -9.49
N ARG A 79 -1.03 8.33 -10.66
CA ARG A 79 -1.52 7.35 -11.64
C ARG A 79 -1.41 5.94 -11.10
N ALA A 80 -2.46 5.14 -11.29
CA ALA A 80 -2.50 3.71 -10.94
C ALA A 80 -1.26 2.92 -11.44
N LYS A 81 -0.82 3.20 -12.69
CA LYS A 81 0.39 2.58 -13.24
C LYS A 81 1.66 2.91 -12.43
N PHE A 82 1.78 4.14 -11.94
CA PHE A 82 2.92 4.55 -11.12
C PHE A 82 2.86 3.87 -9.74
N VAL A 83 1.68 3.80 -9.13
CA VAL A 83 1.47 3.05 -7.88
C VAL A 83 1.87 1.59 -8.05
N GLN A 84 1.45 0.93 -9.13
CA GLN A 84 1.82 -0.46 -9.42
C GLN A 84 3.35 -0.62 -9.53
N GLN A 85 4.04 0.27 -10.22
CA GLN A 85 5.51 0.25 -10.32
C GLN A 85 6.19 0.34 -8.95
N VAL A 86 5.66 1.20 -8.08
CA VAL A 86 6.15 1.35 -6.71
C VAL A 86 5.90 0.08 -5.88
N ILE A 87 4.71 -0.52 -6.00
CA ILE A 87 4.38 -1.78 -5.33
C ILE A 87 5.32 -2.89 -5.80
N ASP A 88 5.56 -3.00 -7.10
CA ASP A 88 6.45 -4.02 -7.68
C ASP A 88 7.90 -3.88 -7.20
N LYS A 89 8.36 -2.63 -7.00
CA LYS A 89 9.68 -2.32 -6.43
C LYS A 89 9.78 -2.66 -4.93
N LEU A 90 8.71 -2.41 -4.17
CA LEU A 90 8.73 -2.57 -2.71
C LEU A 90 8.41 -4.01 -2.27
N PHE A 91 7.56 -4.69 -3.03
CA PHE A 91 7.06 -6.05 -2.78
C PHE A 91 7.16 -6.87 -4.09
N PRO A 92 8.38 -7.26 -4.49
CA PRO A 92 8.57 -8.05 -5.70
C PRO A 92 7.73 -9.32 -5.66
N LYS A 93 7.28 -9.79 -6.84
CA LYS A 93 6.64 -11.11 -6.92
C LYS A 93 7.72 -12.09 -6.45
N THR A 94 7.47 -12.87 -5.40
CA THR A 94 8.30 -14.06 -5.18
C THR A 94 8.05 -14.93 -6.41
N GLU A 95 9.06 -15.10 -7.27
CA GLU A 95 8.99 -16.17 -8.27
C GLU A 95 8.74 -17.45 -7.48
N GLU A 96 7.67 -18.18 -7.80
CA GLU A 96 7.59 -19.57 -7.37
C GLU A 96 8.88 -20.21 -7.86
N ALA A 97 9.77 -20.58 -6.93
CA ALA A 97 10.93 -21.38 -7.28
C ALA A 97 10.41 -22.54 -8.15
N PRO A 98 11.04 -22.86 -9.29
CA PRO A 98 10.63 -24.01 -10.08
C PRO A 98 10.74 -25.22 -9.15
N GLY A 99 9.60 -25.67 -8.63
CA GLY A 99 9.50 -26.80 -7.73
C GLY A 99 10.06 -27.99 -8.48
N GLY A 100 11.16 -28.51 -7.95
CA GLY A 100 11.84 -29.67 -8.46
C GLY A 100 10.87 -30.83 -8.64
N SER A 101 11.09 -31.55 -9.72
CA SER A 101 10.58 -32.89 -9.96
C SER A 101 10.66 -33.71 -8.68
N GLU A 102 9.55 -34.35 -8.32
CA GLU A 102 9.53 -35.46 -7.38
C GLU A 102 10.55 -36.52 -7.82
N ASP A 103 11.37 -36.97 -6.87
CA ASP A 103 11.98 -38.30 -6.82
C ASP A 103 12.08 -38.73 -5.35
#